data_AF-A0A2A5P0V6-F1
#
_entry.id   AF-A0A2A5P0V6-F1
#
_cell.length_a   1.000
_cell.length_b   1.000
_cell.length_c   1.000
_cell.angle_alpha   90.00
_cell.angle_beta   90.00
_cell.angle_gamma   90.00
#
_symmetry.space_group_name_H-M   'P 1'
#
loop_
_entity.id
_entity.type
_entity.pdbx_description
1 polymer ?
#
loop_
_entity_poly.entity_id
_entity_poly.type
_entity_poly.pdbx_seq_one_letter_code
_entity_poly.pdbx_strand_id
1 'polypeptide(L)'
;MPARAVEVTARQEGDVVRVEQVIHVSLQLALVENVVKGYAENVTEAVGAFKENAEGVKVAIEEAIGELEDLLEEADELPVSEVVARAREVLKDLRSECAEAMDVVGEIASRCGREYPWVKDLIRDAIDRLRSELERLNEDIGELLNAKPRDRDEAKLYLEKLIAYLQRRKGAIEKCIEIIEERIGDVEEALEEIKKARRLRDIAKLERKYRGLLRKVLREFVRQHAIVWGEVIRGDLLRRFMRLSEFREEFCKRLDVAMEKSLARLYGKTGIHVENLTIDIEFEREVSEVAGQTVISWNLTIRKSYVIKGVVEKVGANTTIHAKFRYLNVTEEVDLSDFHSGWVMKPCKALFDDLTAFNVTLEEWSRTYIAEENITVFEYRTNVTISLPIGCITVDPVERVIVEGTAYAEGDTITSYAVIKVPVVVEVLDVETREPVASANVTLWKEGKVVASGLTDSRGRVELRVEPGTYVLTVDKEHYIHYETEINVQAPKVEIRPLLLEPRPKVEELYNLIYIALAVAILAAAVGVYAARKRR
;
A
#
# COMPACT_ATOMS: atom_id res chain seq x y z
N MET A 1 10.02 3.70 -4.72
CA MET A 1 8.57 3.43 -4.65
C MET A 1 8.18 2.70 -5.91
N PRO A 2 7.58 1.50 -5.85
CA PRO A 2 7.15 0.80 -7.06
C PRO A 2 5.86 1.46 -7.59
N ALA A 3 5.94 2.22 -8.69
CA ALA A 3 4.75 2.58 -9.44
C ALA A 3 4.33 1.36 -10.27
N ARG A 4 3.14 0.84 -10.02
CA ARG A 4 2.59 -0.26 -10.80
C ARG A 4 2.07 0.29 -12.14
N ALA A 5 2.61 -0.23 -13.23
CA ALA A 5 2.08 -0.32 -14.59
C ALA A 5 1.24 0.84 -15.17
N VAL A 6 1.71 1.37 -16.31
CA VAL A 6 0.83 1.96 -17.33
C VAL A 6 0.49 0.85 -18.30
N GLU A 7 -0.79 0.62 -18.54
CA GLU A 7 -1.27 -0.35 -19.52
C GLU A 7 -2.04 0.38 -20.60
N VAL A 8 -1.58 0.27 -21.84
CA VAL A 8 -2.27 0.80 -23.02
C VAL A 8 -2.72 -0.38 -23.86
N THR A 9 -4.01 -0.50 -24.12
CA THR A 9 -4.58 -1.52 -25.01
C THR A 9 -5.32 -0.83 -26.14
N ALA A 10 -4.82 -0.99 -27.35
CA ALA A 10 -5.48 -0.58 -28.58
C ALA A 10 -6.12 -1.79 -29.25
N ARG A 11 -7.41 -1.75 -29.56
CA ARG A 11 -8.15 -2.81 -30.25
C ARG A 11 -8.74 -2.27 -31.55
N GLN A 12 -8.49 -2.96 -32.65
CA GLN A 12 -9.16 -2.66 -33.91
C GLN A 12 -10.62 -3.16 -33.87
N GLU A 13 -11.57 -2.27 -34.16
CA GLU A 13 -13.01 -2.54 -34.21
C GLU A 13 -13.56 -2.03 -35.55
N GLY A 14 -13.60 -2.90 -36.57
CA GLY A 14 -14.03 -2.49 -37.91
C GLY A 14 -13.08 -1.47 -38.54
N ASP A 15 -13.55 -0.24 -38.75
CA ASP A 15 -12.80 0.86 -39.38
C ASP A 15 -12.18 1.85 -38.38
N VAL A 16 -12.20 1.50 -37.09
CA VAL A 16 -11.69 2.36 -36.02
C VAL A 16 -10.75 1.58 -35.10
N VAL A 17 -9.97 2.32 -34.32
CA VAL A 17 -9.15 1.77 -33.22
C VAL A 17 -9.69 2.33 -31.91
N ARG A 18 -10.15 1.45 -31.02
CA ARG A 18 -10.48 1.81 -29.64
C ARG A 18 -9.21 1.73 -28.82
N VAL A 19 -8.88 2.78 -28.08
CA VAL A 19 -7.74 2.81 -27.16
C VAL A 19 -8.26 2.90 -25.74
N GLU A 20 -7.78 2.01 -24.89
CA GLU A 20 -7.98 2.03 -23.45
C GLU A 20 -6.62 2.17 -22.77
N GLN A 21 -6.49 3.19 -21.94
CA GLN A 21 -5.29 3.46 -21.18
C GLN A 21 -5.62 3.45 -19.69
N VAL A 22 -4.93 2.61 -18.94
CA VAL A 22 -5.04 2.54 -17.48
C VAL A 22 -3.68 2.85 -16.89
N ILE A 23 -3.61 3.96 -16.16
CA ILE A 23 -2.40 4.40 -15.46
C ILE A 23 -2.63 4.19 -13.98
N HIS A 24 -1.83 3.32 -13.36
CA HIS A 24 -1.80 3.18 -11.92
C HIS A 24 -0.57 3.90 -11.34
N VAL A 25 -0.78 4.71 -10.31
CA VAL A 25 0.31 5.37 -9.58
C VAL A 25 0.08 5.11 -8.10
N SER A 26 0.97 4.34 -7.48
CA SER A 26 0.96 4.09 -6.04
C SER A 26 2.08 4.87 -5.37
N LEU A 27 1.71 5.74 -4.43
CA LEU A 27 2.63 6.48 -3.59
C LEU A 27 2.54 5.93 -2.16
N GLN A 28 3.61 5.31 -1.67
CA GLN A 28 3.66 4.76 -0.32
C GLN A 28 4.45 5.68 0.60
N LEU A 29 3.82 6.10 1.69
CA LEU A 29 4.45 6.88 2.75
C LEU A 29 4.48 6.04 4.03
N ALA A 30 5.66 5.54 4.40
CA ALA A 30 5.85 4.88 5.68
C ALA A 30 5.87 5.95 6.80
N LEU A 31 4.88 5.93 7.68
CA LEU A 31 4.88 6.75 8.87
C LEU A 31 5.70 6.04 9.94
N VAL A 32 6.79 6.68 10.37
CA VAL A 32 7.65 6.18 11.44
C VAL A 32 6.96 6.44 12.79
N GLU A 33 5.91 5.67 13.07
CA GLU A 33 5.10 5.79 14.29
C GLU A 33 5.79 5.10 15.49
N ASN A 34 6.59 4.06 15.24
CA ASN A 34 7.29 3.29 16.28
C ASN A 34 8.38 4.08 17.01
N VAL A 35 9.02 5.05 16.35
CA VAL A 35 10.01 5.92 16.99
C VAL A 35 9.32 6.92 17.93
N VAL A 36 8.06 7.27 17.69
CA VAL A 36 7.34 8.21 18.57
C VAL A 36 6.79 7.47 19.79
N LYS A 37 6.29 6.24 19.60
CA LYS A 37 5.63 5.46 20.66
C LYS A 37 6.60 4.93 21.71
N GLY A 38 7.72 4.32 21.30
CA GLY A 38 8.74 3.83 22.24
C GLY A 38 9.43 4.93 23.06
N TYR A 39 9.40 6.19 22.57
CA TYR A 39 9.96 7.33 23.29
C TYR A 39 9.03 7.92 24.36
N ALA A 40 7.71 7.77 24.21
CA ALA A 40 6.74 8.27 25.18
C ALA A 40 6.71 7.42 26.46
N GLU A 41 6.91 6.11 26.32
CA GLU A 41 6.90 5.15 27.44
C GLU A 41 8.14 5.36 28.34
N ASN A 42 9.33 5.48 27.75
CA ASN A 42 10.58 5.71 28.51
C ASN A 42 10.61 7.04 29.29
N VAL A 43 9.93 8.08 28.81
CA VAL A 43 9.87 9.38 29.51
C VAL A 43 8.92 9.33 30.71
N THR A 44 7.91 8.46 30.67
CA THR A 44 6.92 8.36 31.76
C THR A 44 7.53 7.62 32.97
N GLU A 45 8.33 6.59 32.71
CA GLU A 45 9.03 5.80 33.73
C GLU A 45 10.07 6.63 34.49
N ALA A 46 10.91 7.38 33.77
CA ALA A 46 11.94 8.24 34.38
C ALA A 46 11.36 9.36 35.28
N VAL A 47 10.17 9.88 34.95
CA VAL A 47 9.49 10.90 35.78
C VAL A 47 8.89 10.30 37.06
N GLY A 48 8.53 9.01 37.04
CA GLY A 48 8.07 8.29 38.24
C GLY A 48 9.19 8.17 39.28
N ALA A 49 10.36 7.67 38.86
CA ALA A 49 11.50 7.44 39.75
C ALA A 49 11.99 8.73 40.45
N PHE A 50 11.98 9.86 39.75
CA PHE A 50 12.40 11.15 40.32
C PHE A 50 11.49 11.62 41.46
N LYS A 51 10.18 11.38 41.38
CA LYS A 51 9.22 11.77 42.42
C LYS A 51 9.39 10.94 43.69
N GLU A 52 9.67 9.65 43.54
CA GLU A 52 9.85 8.73 44.65
C GLU A 52 11.11 9.09 45.47
N ASN A 53 12.21 9.42 44.79
CA ASN A 53 13.45 9.85 45.44
C ASN A 53 13.30 11.19 46.18
N ALA A 54 12.58 12.16 45.62
CA ALA A 54 12.36 13.46 46.26
C ALA A 54 11.55 13.35 47.57
N GLU A 55 10.57 12.44 47.62
CA GLU A 55 9.81 12.19 48.86
C GLU A 55 10.67 11.51 49.93
N GLY A 56 11.57 10.60 49.52
CA GLY A 56 12.51 9.96 50.44
C GLY A 56 13.46 10.95 51.14
N VAL A 57 13.93 11.98 50.42
CA VAL A 57 14.77 13.05 50.98
C VAL A 57 14.01 13.87 52.03
N LYS A 58 12.74 14.19 51.75
CA LYS A 58 11.88 14.94 52.66
C LYS A 58 11.75 14.24 54.01
N VAL A 59 11.44 12.94 53.99
CA VAL A 59 11.26 12.13 55.20
C VAL A 59 12.53 12.11 56.04
N ALA A 60 13.69 11.91 55.42
CA ALA A 60 14.97 11.88 56.14
C ALA A 60 15.31 13.22 56.82
N ILE A 61 14.97 14.35 56.19
CA ILE A 61 15.17 15.68 56.78
C ILE A 61 14.22 15.92 57.95
N GLU A 62 12.94 15.54 57.82
CA GLU A 62 11.96 15.67 58.90
C GLU A 62 12.33 14.80 60.12
N GLU A 63 12.85 13.59 59.91
CA GLU A 63 13.37 12.73 60.99
C GLU A 63 14.56 13.36 61.71
N ALA A 64 15.54 13.90 60.97
CA ALA A 64 16.72 14.54 61.56
C ALA A 64 16.38 15.81 62.34
N ILE A 65 15.40 16.59 61.88
CA ILE A 65 14.88 17.75 62.62
C ILE A 65 14.23 17.29 63.93
N GLY A 66 13.45 16.20 63.90
CA GLY A 66 12.83 15.63 65.10
C GLY A 66 13.87 15.20 66.15
N GLU A 67 14.92 14.48 65.74
CA GLU A 67 16.01 14.08 66.65
C GLU A 67 16.71 15.29 67.30
N LEU A 68 16.84 16.42 66.57
CA LEU A 68 17.44 17.65 67.09
C LEU A 68 16.52 18.41 68.04
N GLU A 69 15.20 18.39 67.81
CA GLU A 69 14.21 18.99 68.72
C GLU A 69 14.18 18.24 70.05
N ASP A 70 14.19 16.90 70.03
CA ASP A 70 14.26 16.05 71.23
C ASP A 70 15.52 16.35 72.06
N LEU A 71 16.67 16.47 71.39
CA LEU A 71 17.94 16.81 72.05
C LEU A 71 17.94 18.21 72.68
N LEU A 72 17.22 19.17 72.10
CA LEU A 72 17.08 20.52 72.68
C LEU A 72 16.14 20.57 73.87
N GLU A 73 15.10 19.73 73.87
CA GLU A 73 14.20 19.62 75.01
C GLU A 73 14.95 19.05 76.23
N GLU A 74 15.83 18.06 76.02
CA GLU A 74 16.74 17.57 77.07
C GLU A 74 17.73 18.64 77.58
N ALA A 75 18.11 19.60 76.73
CA ALA A 75 19.07 20.66 77.07
C ALA A 75 18.45 21.84 77.84
N ASP A 76 17.13 22.03 77.78
CA ASP A 76 16.41 23.12 78.46
C ASP A 76 16.46 23.00 80.00
N GLU A 77 16.79 21.82 80.52
CA GLU A 77 17.01 21.59 81.96
C GLU A 77 18.37 22.11 82.46
N LEU A 78 19.23 22.58 81.57
CA LEU A 78 20.55 23.13 81.88
C LEU A 78 20.49 24.68 81.97
N PRO A 79 21.04 25.34 83.02
CA PRO A 79 21.22 26.80 83.10
C PRO A 79 22.20 27.40 82.05
N VAL A 80 22.07 27.03 80.77
CA VAL A 80 22.76 27.67 79.62
C VAL A 80 21.73 28.24 78.65
N SER A 81 20.83 29.07 79.19
CA SER A 81 19.67 29.60 78.45
C SER A 81 20.04 30.34 77.16
N GLU A 82 21.22 30.96 77.10
CA GLU A 82 21.67 31.71 75.92
C GLU A 82 22.14 30.81 74.77
N VAL A 83 22.81 29.69 75.07
CA VAL A 83 23.25 28.72 74.04
C VAL A 83 22.07 27.92 73.50
N VAL A 84 21.13 27.54 74.38
CA VAL A 84 19.91 26.83 73.98
C VAL A 84 18.98 27.74 73.17
N ALA A 85 18.83 29.01 73.55
CA ALA A 85 18.08 29.99 72.77
C ALA A 85 18.66 30.18 71.36
N ARG A 86 20.00 30.31 71.26
CA ARG A 86 20.70 30.44 69.97
C ARG A 86 20.58 29.17 69.12
N ALA A 87 20.62 27.99 69.74
CA ALA A 87 20.41 26.72 69.06
C ALA A 87 18.98 26.58 68.49
N ARG A 88 17.97 27.03 69.23
CA ARG A 88 16.57 27.08 68.78
C ARG A 88 16.37 28.04 67.62
N GLU A 89 17.05 29.19 67.63
CA GLU A 89 17.02 30.14 66.52
C GLU A 89 17.62 29.52 65.25
N VAL A 90 18.79 28.87 65.36
CA VAL A 90 19.41 28.14 64.23
C VAL A 90 18.53 27.02 63.69
N LEU A 91 17.87 26.23 64.54
CA LEU A 91 16.94 25.19 64.07
C LEU A 91 15.70 25.77 63.38
N LYS A 92 15.18 26.88 63.89
CA LYS A 92 14.04 27.56 63.28
C LYS A 92 14.38 28.06 61.88
N ASP A 93 15.57 28.62 61.71
CA ASP A 93 16.07 29.08 60.41
C ASP A 93 16.28 27.89 59.46
N LEU A 94 16.90 26.80 59.94
CA LEU A 94 17.07 25.55 59.20
C LEU A 94 15.73 24.95 58.73
N ARG A 95 14.72 24.93 59.60
CA ARG A 95 13.39 24.42 59.25
C ARG A 95 12.71 25.27 58.19
N SER A 96 12.89 26.60 58.26
CA SER A 96 12.37 27.52 57.25
C SER A 96 13.08 27.34 55.91
N GLU A 97 14.41 27.22 55.91
CA GLU A 97 15.22 27.02 54.69
C GLU A 97 14.95 25.65 54.06
N CYS A 98 14.81 24.58 54.86
CA CYS A 98 14.42 23.25 54.38
C CYS A 98 13.00 23.24 53.79
N ALA A 99 12.05 23.93 54.44
CA ALA A 99 10.68 24.05 53.91
C ALA A 99 10.67 24.81 52.56
N GLU A 100 11.46 25.88 52.44
CA GLU A 100 11.61 26.63 51.20
C GLU A 100 12.29 25.79 50.11
N ALA A 101 13.34 25.04 50.44
CA ALA A 101 14.00 24.12 49.52
C ALA A 101 13.05 23.01 49.04
N MET A 102 12.21 22.46 49.94
CA MET A 102 11.22 21.43 49.60
C MET A 102 10.05 21.99 48.77
N ASP A 103 9.60 23.21 49.03
CA ASP A 103 8.62 23.91 48.19
C ASP A 103 9.21 24.18 46.80
N VAL A 104 10.50 24.53 46.70
CA VAL A 104 11.22 24.67 45.43
C VAL A 104 11.34 23.32 44.71
N VAL A 105 11.64 22.22 45.40
CA VAL A 105 11.68 20.86 44.82
C VAL A 105 10.29 20.43 44.34
N GLY A 106 9.23 20.72 45.10
CA GLY A 106 7.83 20.50 44.70
C GLY A 106 7.41 21.38 43.51
N GLU A 107 7.88 22.62 43.46
CA GLU A 107 7.67 23.54 42.35
C GLU A 107 8.46 23.09 41.10
N ILE A 108 9.65 22.53 41.25
CA ILE A 108 10.45 21.93 40.17
C ILE A 108 9.78 20.66 39.63
N ALA A 109 9.32 19.77 40.51
CA ALA A 109 8.59 18.55 40.15
C ALA A 109 7.27 18.87 39.42
N SER A 110 6.59 19.97 39.79
CA SER A 110 5.38 20.44 39.13
C SER A 110 5.64 21.27 37.85
N ARG A 111 6.81 21.92 37.72
CA ARG A 111 7.16 22.78 36.57
C ARG A 111 8.13 22.19 35.55
N CYS A 112 8.63 20.96 35.74
CA CYS A 112 9.49 20.17 34.85
C CYS A 112 9.62 20.72 33.40
N GLY A 113 10.46 21.74 33.20
CA GLY A 113 10.45 22.53 31.95
C GLY A 113 11.43 23.71 31.86
N ARG A 114 12.12 24.11 32.94
CA ARG A 114 13.21 25.10 32.88
C ARG A 114 14.41 24.65 33.70
N GLU A 115 15.57 25.06 33.24
CA GLU A 115 16.87 24.84 33.87
C GLU A 115 16.98 25.79 35.06
N TYR A 116 17.32 25.27 36.23
CA TYR A 116 17.53 26.10 37.42
C TYR A 116 18.92 25.84 37.99
N PRO A 117 19.98 26.39 37.36
CA PRO A 117 21.35 26.30 37.86
C PRO A 117 21.46 26.76 39.33
N TRP A 118 20.66 27.77 39.69
CA TRP A 118 20.62 28.34 41.03
C TRP A 118 20.17 27.38 42.13
N VAL A 119 19.48 26.28 41.81
CA VAL A 119 19.07 25.29 42.82
C VAL A 119 20.27 24.52 43.34
N LYS A 120 21.22 24.21 42.45
CA LYS A 120 22.49 23.60 42.82
C LYS A 120 23.32 24.55 43.70
N ASP A 121 23.30 25.82 43.35
CA ASP A 121 23.99 26.86 44.12
C ASP A 121 23.32 27.08 45.47
N LEU A 122 21.98 27.07 45.54
CA LEU A 122 21.22 27.18 46.79
C LEU A 122 21.49 26.02 47.75
N ILE A 123 21.49 24.78 47.25
CA ILE A 123 21.76 23.60 48.07
C ILE A 123 23.21 23.60 48.55
N ARG A 124 24.17 24.00 47.69
CA ARG A 124 25.56 24.16 48.09
C ARG A 124 25.75 25.26 49.12
N ASP A 125 25.10 26.39 48.96
CA ASP A 125 25.12 27.48 49.93
C ASP A 125 24.56 27.03 51.28
N ALA A 126 23.50 26.21 51.30
CA ALA A 126 22.95 25.62 52.51
C ALA A 126 23.94 24.64 53.19
N ILE A 127 24.60 23.77 52.41
CA ILE A 127 25.65 22.87 52.92
C ILE A 127 26.84 23.68 53.47
N ASP A 128 27.29 24.72 52.76
CA ASP A 128 28.42 25.53 53.16
C ASP A 128 28.12 26.34 54.44
N ARG A 129 26.86 26.79 54.62
CA ARG A 129 26.40 27.37 55.89
C ARG A 129 26.41 26.36 57.03
N LEU A 130 25.89 25.14 56.79
CA LEU A 130 25.91 24.06 57.78
C LEU A 130 27.34 23.70 58.19
N ARG A 131 28.25 23.61 57.23
CA ARG A 131 29.68 23.39 57.49
C ARG A 131 30.32 24.54 58.27
N SER A 132 30.01 25.79 57.91
CA SER A 132 30.51 26.96 58.64
C SER A 132 30.03 26.96 60.10
N GLU A 133 28.79 26.56 60.34
CA GLU A 133 28.25 26.45 61.69
C GLU A 133 28.86 25.26 62.46
N LEU A 134 29.15 24.15 61.76
CA LEU A 134 29.90 23.02 62.32
C LEU A 134 31.32 23.45 62.76
N GLU A 135 32.00 24.26 61.95
CA GLU A 135 33.33 24.80 62.25
C GLU A 135 33.30 25.69 63.50
N ARG A 136 32.34 26.61 63.60
CA ARG A 136 32.14 27.42 64.81
C ARG A 136 31.88 26.57 66.04
N LEU A 137 31.04 25.55 65.90
CA LEU A 137 30.71 24.65 67.00
C LEU A 137 31.96 23.85 67.45
N ASN A 138 32.85 23.50 66.52
CA ASN A 138 34.15 22.91 66.85
C ASN A 138 35.08 23.89 67.58
N GLU A 139 35.10 25.17 67.17
CA GLU A 139 35.86 26.22 67.86
C GLU A 139 35.35 26.43 69.29
N ASP A 140 34.03 26.56 69.47
CA ASP A 140 33.39 26.72 70.78
C ASP A 140 33.69 25.52 71.70
N ILE A 141 33.59 24.28 71.19
CA ILE A 141 34.00 23.07 71.94
C ILE A 141 35.49 23.16 72.32
N GLY A 142 36.34 23.59 71.40
CA GLY A 142 37.78 23.75 71.62
C GLY A 142 38.11 24.79 72.69
N GLU A 143 37.43 25.94 72.69
CA GLU A 143 37.58 26.98 73.72
C GLU A 143 37.13 26.48 75.09
N LEU A 144 35.98 25.79 75.14
CA LEU A 144 35.44 25.20 76.37
C LEU A 144 36.36 24.12 76.95
N LEU A 145 36.95 23.27 76.10
CA LEU A 145 37.93 22.25 76.51
C LEU A 145 39.22 22.88 77.09
N ASN A 146 39.60 24.07 76.63
CA ASN A 146 40.82 24.77 77.07
C ASN A 146 40.60 25.70 78.27
N ALA A 147 39.35 26.03 78.61
CA ALA A 147 39.02 26.86 79.75
C ALA A 147 39.37 26.15 81.07
N LYS A 148 40.22 26.75 81.91
CA LYS A 148 40.51 26.24 83.27
C LYS A 148 39.36 26.63 84.22
N PRO A 149 38.58 25.68 84.76
CA PRO A 149 37.52 26.00 85.71
C PRO A 149 38.15 26.57 87.00
N ARG A 150 37.66 27.72 87.47
CA ARG A 150 38.13 28.33 88.73
C ARG A 150 37.57 27.65 89.98
N ASP A 151 36.46 26.90 89.88
CA ASP A 151 35.93 26.00 90.92
C ASP A 151 35.73 24.59 90.35
N ARG A 152 36.13 23.57 91.13
CA ARG A 152 36.76 22.37 90.53
C ARG A 152 35.89 21.16 90.21
N ASP A 153 34.66 21.02 90.74
CA ASP A 153 33.89 19.78 90.52
C ASP A 153 32.56 20.00 89.81
N GLU A 154 31.75 20.99 90.22
CA GLU A 154 30.42 21.22 89.63
C GLU A 154 30.50 21.86 88.23
N ALA A 155 31.38 22.86 88.06
CA ALA A 155 31.64 23.47 86.75
C ALA A 155 32.28 22.48 85.76
N LYS A 156 33.06 21.51 86.26
CA LYS A 156 33.69 20.48 85.43
C LYS A 156 32.66 19.49 84.90
N LEU A 157 31.78 18.97 85.77
CA LEU A 157 30.67 18.10 85.37
C LEU A 157 29.76 18.78 84.33
N TYR A 158 29.57 20.08 84.52
CA TYR A 158 28.73 20.90 83.65
C TYR A 158 29.36 21.13 82.28
N LEU A 159 30.67 21.43 82.24
CA LEU A 159 31.46 21.49 81.00
C LEU A 159 31.46 20.14 80.27
N GLU A 160 31.62 19.03 80.98
CA GLU A 160 31.59 17.68 80.37
C GLU A 160 30.23 17.36 79.73
N LYS A 161 29.11 17.72 80.38
CA LYS A 161 27.76 17.57 79.81
C LYS A 161 27.55 18.46 78.58
N LEU A 162 28.01 19.72 78.63
CA LEU A 162 27.91 20.64 77.52
C LEU A 162 28.75 20.17 76.32
N ILE A 163 29.97 19.68 76.55
CA ILE A 163 30.82 19.10 75.51
C ILE A 163 30.16 17.86 74.90
N ALA A 164 29.60 16.97 75.69
CA ALA A 164 28.90 15.78 75.19
C ALA A 164 27.67 16.15 74.34
N TYR A 165 26.91 17.16 74.77
CA TYR A 165 25.79 17.72 74.01
C TYR A 165 26.24 18.30 72.66
N LEU A 166 27.27 19.15 72.67
CA LEU A 166 27.82 19.74 71.45
C LEU A 166 28.41 18.69 70.50
N GLN A 167 29.03 17.63 71.01
CA GLN A 167 29.52 16.50 70.22
C GLN A 167 28.40 15.69 69.57
N ARG A 168 27.28 15.45 70.26
CA ARG A 168 26.10 14.79 69.66
C ARG A 168 25.49 15.66 68.56
N ARG A 169 25.38 16.96 68.80
CA ARG A 169 24.87 17.93 67.82
C ARG A 169 25.76 17.99 66.58
N LYS A 170 27.09 17.97 66.77
CA LYS A 170 28.06 17.83 65.68
C LYS A 170 27.79 16.57 64.84
N GLY A 171 27.66 15.41 65.47
CA GLY A 171 27.40 14.15 64.77
C GLY A 171 26.07 14.14 64.00
N ALA A 172 25.03 14.78 64.53
CA ALA A 172 23.75 14.94 63.83
C ALA A 172 23.89 15.82 62.58
N ILE A 173 24.61 16.95 62.67
CA ILE A 173 24.86 17.83 61.52
C ILE A 173 25.73 17.12 60.47
N GLU A 174 26.78 16.38 60.87
CA GLU A 174 27.61 15.59 59.96
C GLU A 174 26.80 14.54 59.20
N LYS A 175 25.91 13.81 59.89
CA LYS A 175 25.01 12.83 59.26
C LYS A 175 24.01 13.48 58.31
N CYS A 176 23.50 14.67 58.65
CA CYS A 176 22.64 15.44 57.75
C CYS A 176 23.39 15.84 56.47
N ILE A 177 24.62 16.31 56.59
CA ILE A 177 25.46 16.65 55.44
C ILE A 177 25.70 15.42 54.56
N GLU A 178 26.03 14.26 55.15
CA GLU A 178 26.25 13.01 54.41
C GLU A 178 25.02 12.57 53.62
N ILE A 179 23.83 12.58 54.25
CA ILE A 179 22.56 12.23 53.58
C ILE A 179 22.24 13.22 52.45
N ILE A 180 22.43 14.52 52.69
CA ILE A 180 22.18 15.54 51.67
C ILE A 180 23.16 15.36 50.49
N GLU A 181 24.42 15.06 50.74
CA GLU A 181 25.44 14.84 49.70
C GLU A 181 25.18 13.58 48.86
N GLU A 182 24.83 12.46 49.49
CA GLU A 182 24.45 11.22 48.80
C GLU A 182 23.27 11.48 47.85
N ARG A 183 22.26 12.19 48.34
CA ARG A 183 21.04 12.50 47.58
C ARG A 183 21.24 13.55 46.50
N ILE A 184 22.21 14.46 46.66
CA ILE A 184 22.65 15.34 45.57
C ILE A 184 23.25 14.51 44.44
N GLY A 185 24.00 13.44 44.74
CA GLY A 185 24.50 12.50 43.75
C GLY A 185 23.37 11.89 42.90
N ASP A 186 22.33 11.38 43.56
CA ASP A 186 21.13 10.82 42.91
C ASP A 186 20.42 11.87 42.04
N VAL A 187 20.30 13.10 42.55
CA VAL A 187 19.67 14.22 41.83
C VAL A 187 20.54 14.67 40.65
N GLU A 188 21.87 14.64 40.76
CA GLU A 188 22.78 14.95 39.65
C GLU A 188 22.73 13.87 38.55
N GLU A 189 22.69 12.59 38.92
CA GLU A 189 22.50 11.48 37.98
C GLU A 189 21.14 11.58 37.28
N ALA A 190 20.06 11.78 38.05
CA ALA A 190 18.73 11.99 37.50
C ALA A 190 18.65 13.27 36.64
N LEU A 191 19.35 14.35 37.00
CA LEU A 191 19.42 15.56 36.18
C LEU A 191 20.20 15.33 34.88
N GLU A 192 21.21 14.46 34.88
CA GLU A 192 21.96 14.11 33.67
C GLU A 192 21.18 13.14 32.77
N GLU A 193 20.41 12.22 33.34
CA GLU A 193 19.38 11.42 32.66
C GLU A 193 18.27 12.32 32.10
N ILE A 194 17.80 13.32 32.87
CA ILE A 194 16.82 14.31 32.43
C ILE A 194 17.40 15.22 31.35
N LYS A 195 18.70 15.56 31.38
CA LYS A 195 19.38 16.31 30.29
C LYS A 195 19.53 15.46 29.04
N LYS A 196 19.86 14.16 29.16
CA LYS A 196 19.81 13.19 28.05
C LYS A 196 18.38 13.11 27.49
N ALA A 197 17.38 12.97 28.36
CA ALA A 197 15.95 12.99 28.00
C ALA A 197 15.47 14.37 27.51
N ARG A 198 16.17 15.47 27.81
CA ARG A 198 15.86 16.83 27.34
C ARG A 198 16.46 17.12 25.97
N ARG A 199 17.63 16.56 25.63
CA ARG A 199 18.06 16.45 24.22
C ARG A 199 17.00 15.71 23.38
N LEU A 200 16.21 14.84 24.01
CA LEU A 200 15.07 14.12 23.43
C LEU A 200 13.71 14.83 23.64
N ARG A 201 13.55 15.73 24.61
CA ARG A 201 12.35 16.58 24.78
C ARG A 201 12.38 17.76 23.82
N ASP A 202 13.57 18.20 23.42
CA ASP A 202 13.78 18.97 22.20
C ASP A 202 13.40 18.16 20.97
N ILE A 203 13.46 16.81 21.00
CA ILE A 203 12.84 15.93 19.98
C ILE A 203 11.32 15.98 20.05
N ALA A 204 10.66 16.06 21.22
CA ALA A 204 9.19 16.22 21.33
C ALA A 204 8.68 17.64 21.00
N LYS A 205 9.48 18.68 21.28
CA LYS A 205 9.27 20.04 20.76
C LYS A 205 9.59 20.10 19.27
N LEU A 206 10.61 19.38 18.82
CA LEU A 206 10.84 19.04 17.42
C LEU A 206 9.71 18.18 16.88
N GLU A 207 8.96 17.40 17.65
CA GLU A 207 7.88 16.52 17.19
C GLU A 207 6.55 17.27 17.14
N ARG A 208 6.35 18.29 17.99
CA ARG A 208 5.29 19.30 17.80
C ARG A 208 5.66 20.28 16.69
N LYS A 209 6.94 20.65 16.60
CA LYS A 209 7.51 21.44 15.50
C LYS A 209 7.60 20.63 14.22
N TYR A 210 7.72 19.29 14.24
CA TYR A 210 7.78 18.24 13.17
C TYR A 210 6.44 17.57 12.98
N ARG A 211 5.43 17.76 13.82
CA ARG A 211 4.01 17.59 13.44
C ARG A 211 3.52 18.87 12.84
N GLY A 212 4.02 20.01 13.31
CA GLY A 212 3.94 21.30 12.63
C GLY A 212 4.74 21.29 11.32
N LEU A 213 5.92 20.66 11.30
CA LEU A 213 6.83 20.49 10.17
C LEU A 213 6.44 19.26 9.38
N LEU A 214 5.73 18.24 9.87
CA LEU A 214 5.14 17.17 9.06
C LEU A 214 3.82 17.68 8.55
N ARG A 215 3.06 18.52 9.25
CA ARG A 215 1.89 19.16 8.63
C ARG A 215 2.33 20.27 7.70
N LYS A 216 3.49 20.90 7.89
CA LYS A 216 4.10 21.84 6.94
C LYS A 216 4.90 21.11 5.89
N VAL A 217 5.53 19.97 6.14
CA VAL A 217 6.25 19.13 5.16
C VAL A 217 5.23 18.28 4.46
N LEU A 218 4.30 17.52 5.06
CA LEU A 218 3.09 17.05 4.36
C LEU A 218 2.32 18.19 3.71
N ARG A 219 2.17 19.41 4.25
CA ARG A 219 1.58 20.50 3.44
C ARG A 219 2.51 20.96 2.33
N GLU A 220 3.82 20.97 2.50
CA GLU A 220 4.89 21.34 1.55
C GLU A 220 5.33 20.17 0.70
N PHE A 221 4.78 18.97 0.88
CA PHE A 221 5.06 17.71 0.22
C PHE A 221 3.79 17.30 -0.48
N VAL A 222 2.61 17.62 0.06
CA VAL A 222 1.36 17.80 -0.68
C VAL A 222 1.42 19.09 -1.49
N ARG A 223 2.13 20.14 -1.07
CA ARG A 223 2.39 21.35 -1.88
C ARG A 223 3.63 21.23 -2.73
N GLN A 224 4.66 20.43 -2.41
CA GLN A 224 5.71 20.09 -3.37
C GLN A 224 5.28 18.97 -4.31
N HIS A 225 4.43 18.03 -3.87
CA HIS A 225 3.67 17.18 -4.80
C HIS A 225 2.55 17.94 -5.48
N ALA A 226 2.00 19.00 -4.93
CA ALA A 226 1.22 20.00 -5.66
C ALA A 226 2.11 21.15 -6.19
N ILE A 227 3.41 20.93 -6.35
CA ILE A 227 4.31 21.72 -7.22
C ILE A 227 4.68 20.79 -8.39
N VAL A 228 5.01 19.52 -8.12
CA VAL A 228 5.09 18.44 -9.14
C VAL A 228 3.77 18.32 -9.90
N TRP A 229 2.66 18.26 -9.17
CA TRP A 229 1.33 18.33 -9.73
C TRP A 229 0.92 19.78 -9.89
N GLY A 230 0.95 20.68 -8.91
CA GLY A 230 0.35 22.02 -9.04
C GLY A 230 1.13 23.11 -9.79
N GLU A 231 2.30 22.84 -10.36
CA GLU A 231 2.77 23.62 -11.53
C GLU A 231 2.11 23.17 -12.84
N VAL A 232 1.38 22.05 -12.84
CA VAL A 232 0.76 21.43 -14.04
C VAL A 232 -0.76 21.15 -13.90
N ILE A 233 -1.22 20.79 -12.70
CA ILE A 233 -2.56 20.41 -12.22
C ILE A 233 -2.58 20.56 -10.69
N ARG A 234 -3.38 21.47 -10.11
CA ARG A 234 -3.72 21.40 -8.68
C ARG A 234 -4.59 20.15 -8.45
N GLY A 235 -4.00 18.99 -8.17
CA GLY A 235 -4.69 17.69 -8.10
C GLY A 235 -5.95 17.68 -7.23
N ASP A 236 -5.95 18.43 -6.12
CA ASP A 236 -7.11 18.58 -5.24
C ASP A 236 -8.27 19.34 -5.92
N LEU A 237 -7.94 20.37 -6.70
CA LEU A 237 -8.93 21.08 -7.52
C LEU A 237 -9.35 20.21 -8.70
N LEU A 238 -8.43 19.56 -9.41
CA LEU A 238 -8.79 18.68 -10.53
C LEU A 238 -9.73 17.58 -10.03
N ARG A 239 -9.47 16.96 -8.89
CA ARG A 239 -10.37 15.98 -8.27
C ARG A 239 -11.74 16.57 -7.95
N ARG A 240 -11.81 17.82 -7.44
CA ARG A 240 -13.08 18.50 -7.17
C ARG A 240 -13.84 18.83 -8.45
N PHE A 241 -13.13 19.28 -9.47
CA PHE A 241 -13.69 19.66 -10.76
C PHE A 241 -14.11 18.46 -11.60
N MET A 242 -13.35 17.36 -11.60
CA MET A 242 -13.71 16.12 -12.28
C MET A 242 -14.94 15.42 -11.69
N ARG A 243 -15.37 15.80 -10.47
CA ARG A 243 -16.66 15.40 -9.91
C ARG A 243 -17.85 16.20 -10.47
N LEU A 244 -17.59 17.36 -11.08
CA LEU A 244 -18.60 18.15 -11.77
C LEU A 244 -18.71 17.61 -13.19
N SER A 245 -19.86 17.04 -13.53
CA SER A 245 -20.10 16.45 -14.86
C SER A 245 -19.85 17.46 -15.99
N GLU A 246 -20.28 18.71 -15.81
CA GLU A 246 -20.09 19.79 -16.79
C GLU A 246 -18.61 20.10 -17.06
N PHE A 247 -17.80 20.18 -16.00
CA PHE A 247 -16.35 20.38 -16.15
C PHE A 247 -15.72 19.19 -16.87
N ARG A 248 -16.06 17.96 -16.47
CA ARG A 248 -15.50 16.75 -17.06
C ARG A 248 -15.83 16.66 -18.55
N GLU A 249 -17.07 16.93 -18.94
CA GLU A 249 -17.48 16.94 -20.36
C GLU A 249 -16.73 17.99 -21.18
N GLU A 250 -16.65 19.22 -20.67
CA GLU A 250 -15.93 20.30 -21.37
C GLU A 250 -14.43 20.03 -21.45
N PHE A 251 -13.86 19.48 -20.38
CA PHE A 251 -12.46 19.06 -20.33
C PHE A 251 -12.16 17.98 -21.39
N CYS A 252 -12.99 16.93 -21.47
CA CYS A 252 -12.85 15.91 -22.50
C CYS A 252 -12.95 16.51 -23.90
N LYS A 253 -13.93 17.39 -24.17
CA LYS A 253 -14.07 18.05 -25.49
C LYS A 253 -12.82 18.83 -25.90
N ARG A 254 -12.21 19.58 -24.97
CA ARG A 254 -10.99 20.35 -25.28
C ARG A 254 -9.78 19.43 -25.45
N LEU A 255 -9.71 18.34 -24.66
CA LEU A 255 -8.66 17.36 -24.80
C LEU A 255 -8.77 16.60 -26.13
N ASP A 256 -9.96 16.26 -26.59
CA ASP A 256 -10.22 15.65 -27.91
C ASP A 256 -9.59 16.50 -29.02
N VAL A 257 -9.90 17.80 -29.03
CA VAL A 257 -9.36 18.73 -30.04
C VAL A 257 -7.83 18.82 -29.97
N ALA A 258 -7.25 18.78 -28.76
CA ALA A 258 -5.80 18.77 -28.58
C ALA A 258 -5.18 17.47 -29.15
N MET A 259 -5.76 16.31 -28.82
CA MET A 259 -5.31 15.00 -29.31
C MET A 259 -5.44 14.89 -30.83
N GLU A 260 -6.55 15.33 -31.42
CA GLU A 260 -6.74 15.35 -32.87
C GLU A 260 -5.64 16.16 -33.58
N LYS A 261 -5.27 17.32 -33.04
CA LYS A 261 -4.17 18.14 -33.58
C LYS A 261 -2.83 17.42 -33.47
N SER A 262 -2.53 16.78 -32.34
CA SER A 262 -1.29 16.02 -32.18
C SER A 262 -1.23 14.85 -33.17
N LEU A 263 -2.32 14.10 -33.32
CA LEU A 263 -2.42 12.98 -34.26
C LEU A 263 -2.33 13.43 -35.71
N ALA A 264 -3.02 14.51 -36.10
CA ALA A 264 -2.93 15.04 -37.47
C ALA A 264 -1.49 15.44 -37.82
N ARG A 265 -0.75 16.05 -36.88
CA ARG A 265 0.69 16.36 -37.04
C ARG A 265 1.53 15.10 -37.19
N LEU A 266 1.29 14.10 -36.32
CA LEU A 266 2.04 12.86 -36.27
C LEU A 266 1.90 12.02 -37.54
N TYR A 267 0.72 12.01 -38.15
CA TYR A 267 0.46 11.28 -39.38
C TYR A 267 0.67 12.12 -40.65
N GLY A 268 0.86 13.44 -40.52
CA GLY A 268 1.00 14.34 -41.66
C GLY A 268 -0.24 14.41 -42.56
N LYS A 269 -1.44 14.07 -42.03
CA LYS A 269 -2.70 14.06 -42.78
C LYS A 269 -3.86 14.60 -41.95
N THR A 270 -4.83 15.23 -42.63
CA THR A 270 -6.13 15.59 -42.05
C THR A 270 -7.09 14.39 -42.10
N GLY A 271 -8.14 14.39 -41.28
CA GLY A 271 -9.15 13.32 -41.25
C GLY A 271 -8.89 12.22 -40.21
N ILE A 272 -7.98 12.47 -39.27
CA ILE A 272 -7.87 11.68 -38.04
C ILE A 272 -8.72 12.37 -36.98
N HIS A 273 -9.63 11.60 -36.38
CA HIS A 273 -10.58 12.10 -35.40
C HIS A 273 -10.51 11.29 -34.12
N VAL A 274 -10.73 11.95 -32.98
CA VAL A 274 -10.85 11.33 -31.67
C VAL A 274 -12.30 11.49 -31.22
N GLU A 275 -12.93 10.38 -30.86
CA GLU A 275 -14.32 10.36 -30.42
C GLU A 275 -14.48 9.59 -29.12
N ASN A 276 -15.56 9.90 -28.39
CA ASN A 276 -15.98 9.20 -27.18
C ASN A 276 -14.90 9.16 -26.09
N LEU A 277 -14.11 10.24 -25.94
CA LEU A 277 -13.13 10.33 -24.88
C LEU A 277 -13.80 10.38 -23.52
N THR A 278 -13.48 9.38 -22.70
CA THR A 278 -13.82 9.33 -21.29
C THR A 278 -12.56 9.34 -20.46
N ILE A 279 -12.62 10.03 -19.32
CA ILE A 279 -11.54 10.08 -18.34
C ILE A 279 -12.16 9.89 -16.96
N ASP A 280 -11.75 8.79 -16.32
CA ASP A 280 -12.13 8.47 -14.95
C ASP A 280 -10.90 8.50 -14.07
N ILE A 281 -10.97 9.31 -13.00
CA ILE A 281 -9.88 9.47 -12.05
C ILE A 281 -10.35 8.99 -10.68
N GLU A 282 -9.78 7.88 -10.24
CA GLU A 282 -10.01 7.29 -8.93
C GLU A 282 -8.83 7.56 -8.01
N PHE A 283 -9.15 7.89 -6.77
CA PHE A 283 -8.14 8.16 -5.76
C PHE A 283 -8.52 7.45 -4.47
N GLU A 284 -7.73 6.44 -4.16
CA GLU A 284 -7.91 5.57 -3.01
C GLU A 284 -6.80 5.80 -2.00
N ARG A 285 -7.20 5.85 -0.74
CA ARG A 285 -6.28 5.89 0.39
C ARG A 285 -6.34 4.54 1.06
N GLU A 286 -5.20 3.90 1.19
CA GLU A 286 -5.06 2.65 1.90
C GLU A 286 -4.10 2.85 3.07
N VAL A 287 -4.45 2.26 4.21
CA VAL A 287 -3.63 2.26 5.42
C VAL A 287 -3.33 0.81 5.72
N SER A 288 -2.06 0.45 5.59
CA SER A 288 -1.57 -0.91 5.76
C SER A 288 -0.51 -0.94 6.86
N GLU A 289 -0.37 -2.04 7.57
CA GLU A 289 0.71 -2.24 8.52
C GLU A 289 1.76 -3.16 7.90
N VAL A 290 2.99 -2.68 7.74
CA VAL A 290 4.09 -3.45 7.13
C VAL A 290 5.25 -3.49 8.13
N ALA A 291 5.60 -4.68 8.60
CA ALA A 291 6.64 -4.88 9.62
C ALA A 291 6.42 -4.03 10.90
N GLY A 292 5.17 -3.93 11.34
CA GLY A 292 4.79 -3.13 12.52
C GLY A 292 4.80 -1.62 12.29
N GLN A 293 4.98 -1.14 11.05
CA GLN A 293 4.90 0.28 10.71
C GLN A 293 3.60 0.58 9.97
N THR A 294 2.90 1.62 10.39
CA THR A 294 1.77 2.18 9.65
C THR A 294 2.27 2.80 8.34
N VAL A 295 1.96 2.17 7.22
CA VAL A 295 2.21 2.70 5.88
C VAL A 295 0.90 3.24 5.33
N ILE A 296 0.90 4.51 4.94
CA ILE A 296 -0.22 5.11 4.21
C ILE A 296 0.14 5.08 2.73
N SER A 297 -0.62 4.32 1.94
CA SER A 297 -0.56 4.33 0.49
C SER A 297 -1.66 5.23 -0.09
N TRP A 298 -1.30 5.96 -1.13
CA TRP A 298 -2.23 6.68 -1.98
C TRP A 298 -2.15 6.06 -3.37
N ASN A 299 -3.28 5.54 -3.84
CA ASN A 299 -3.40 4.94 -5.17
C ASN A 299 -4.21 5.90 -6.04
N LEU A 300 -3.57 6.42 -7.08
CA LEU A 300 -4.21 7.18 -8.15
C LEU A 300 -4.37 6.24 -9.35
N THR A 301 -5.60 6.07 -9.80
CA THR A 301 -5.91 5.33 -11.03
C THR A 301 -6.54 6.30 -12.02
N ILE A 302 -5.92 6.47 -13.18
CA ILE A 302 -6.47 7.24 -14.29
C ILE A 302 -6.84 6.25 -15.39
N ARG A 303 -8.13 6.14 -15.70
CA ARG A 303 -8.62 5.36 -16.85
C ARG A 303 -9.03 6.34 -17.94
N LYS A 304 -8.53 6.11 -19.15
CA LYS A 304 -8.95 6.82 -20.35
C LYS A 304 -9.42 5.84 -21.38
N SER A 305 -10.50 6.17 -22.08
CA SER A 305 -10.90 5.43 -23.26
C SER A 305 -11.30 6.40 -24.34
N TYR A 306 -10.91 6.12 -25.59
CA TYR A 306 -11.27 6.94 -26.74
C TYR A 306 -11.20 6.11 -28.02
N VAL A 307 -11.83 6.60 -29.08
CA VAL A 307 -11.87 5.97 -30.40
C VAL A 307 -11.13 6.84 -31.40
N ILE A 308 -10.17 6.26 -32.12
CA ILE A 308 -9.43 6.93 -33.18
C ILE A 308 -10.00 6.48 -34.54
N LYS A 309 -10.43 7.46 -35.35
CA LYS A 309 -10.86 7.27 -36.75
C LYS A 309 -9.78 7.72 -37.73
N GLY A 310 -9.80 7.17 -38.94
CA GLY A 310 -8.89 7.57 -40.03
C GLY A 310 -7.48 6.94 -39.97
N VAL A 311 -7.26 6.04 -39.01
CA VAL A 311 -6.01 5.27 -38.86
C VAL A 311 -6.11 3.84 -39.41
N VAL A 312 -7.32 3.41 -39.79
CA VAL A 312 -7.58 2.10 -40.42
C VAL A 312 -7.95 2.32 -41.88
N GLU A 313 -7.30 1.58 -42.77
CA GLU A 313 -7.54 1.59 -44.20
C GLU A 313 -7.83 0.16 -44.67
N LYS A 314 -8.92 -0.03 -45.41
CA LYS A 314 -9.27 -1.32 -45.99
C LYS A 314 -8.90 -1.36 -47.46
N VAL A 315 -8.11 -2.35 -47.85
CA VAL A 315 -7.72 -2.60 -49.24
C VAL A 315 -8.11 -4.03 -49.60
N GLY A 316 -9.27 -4.17 -50.26
CA GLY A 316 -9.86 -5.47 -50.55
C GLY A 316 -10.28 -6.19 -49.27
N ALA A 317 -9.74 -7.38 -49.04
CA ALA A 317 -9.99 -8.16 -47.82
C ALA A 317 -9.00 -7.83 -46.69
N ASN A 318 -7.92 -7.12 -46.97
CA ASN A 318 -6.90 -6.81 -45.98
C ASN A 318 -7.24 -5.51 -45.25
N THR A 319 -6.90 -5.46 -43.97
CA THR A 319 -7.02 -4.25 -43.15
C THR A 319 -5.63 -3.78 -42.77
N THR A 320 -5.35 -2.52 -43.05
CA THR A 320 -4.10 -1.86 -42.70
C THR A 320 -4.36 -0.86 -41.58
N ILE A 321 -3.64 -0.98 -40.49
CA ILE A 321 -3.71 -0.08 -39.33
C ILE A 321 -2.41 0.69 -39.29
N HIS A 322 -2.51 2.01 -39.38
CA HIS A 322 -1.39 2.92 -39.19
C HIS A 322 -1.22 3.19 -37.69
N ALA A 323 -0.24 2.56 -37.07
CA ALA A 323 -0.05 2.51 -35.61
C ALA A 323 0.84 3.62 -35.06
N LYS A 324 0.98 4.76 -35.74
CA LYS A 324 1.74 5.91 -35.21
C LYS A 324 1.11 6.52 -33.97
N PHE A 325 -0.17 6.28 -33.66
CA PHE A 325 -0.83 6.74 -32.44
C PHE A 325 -0.10 6.28 -31.16
N ARG A 326 0.70 5.20 -31.22
CA ARG A 326 1.58 4.76 -30.14
C ARG A 326 2.63 5.82 -29.77
N TYR A 327 2.88 6.78 -30.65
CA TYR A 327 3.85 7.86 -30.45
C TYR A 327 3.17 9.15 -29.97
N LEU A 328 1.89 9.06 -29.58
CA LEU A 328 1.10 10.22 -29.20
C LEU A 328 1.78 10.96 -28.05
N ASN A 329 2.05 12.25 -28.30
CA ASN A 329 2.55 13.20 -27.32
C ASN A 329 1.74 14.48 -27.42
N VAL A 330 0.76 14.64 -26.52
CA VAL A 330 -0.18 15.76 -26.54
C VAL A 330 0.47 16.99 -25.91
N THR A 331 1.15 17.76 -26.75
CA THR A 331 1.92 18.97 -26.36
C THR A 331 1.09 20.25 -26.40
N GLU A 332 -0.06 20.20 -27.07
CA GLU A 332 -1.06 21.27 -27.14
C GLU A 332 -1.53 21.67 -25.74
N GLU A 333 -1.61 22.98 -25.52
CA GLU A 333 -2.16 23.54 -24.29
C GLU A 333 -3.69 23.44 -24.32
N VAL A 334 -4.26 22.89 -23.25
CA VAL A 334 -5.70 22.89 -22.98
C VAL A 334 -5.98 24.06 -22.03
N ASP A 335 -6.60 25.10 -22.56
CA ASP A 335 -7.06 26.25 -21.79
C ASP A 335 -8.36 25.90 -21.06
N LEU A 336 -8.39 26.13 -19.75
CA LEU A 336 -9.54 25.91 -18.86
C LEU A 336 -9.86 27.18 -18.07
N SER A 337 -9.47 28.35 -18.59
CA SER A 337 -9.68 29.66 -17.96
C SER A 337 -11.14 29.93 -17.56
N ASP A 338 -12.10 29.35 -18.30
CA ASP A 338 -13.53 29.51 -18.04
C ASP A 338 -13.98 28.91 -16.70
N PHE A 339 -13.25 27.90 -16.20
CA PHE A 339 -13.51 27.28 -14.90
C PHE A 339 -12.65 27.86 -13.80
N HIS A 340 -11.41 28.25 -14.12
CA HIS A 340 -10.52 28.92 -13.19
C HIS A 340 -9.52 29.78 -13.94
N SER A 341 -9.53 31.09 -13.68
CA SER A 341 -8.65 32.05 -14.35
C SER A 341 -7.18 31.60 -14.34
N GLY A 342 -6.58 31.54 -15.53
CA GLY A 342 -5.17 31.18 -15.74
C GLY A 342 -4.85 29.69 -15.71
N TRP A 343 -5.87 28.82 -15.70
CA TRP A 343 -5.64 27.38 -15.82
C TRP A 343 -5.40 26.98 -17.27
N VAL A 344 -4.14 26.79 -17.62
CA VAL A 344 -3.69 26.20 -18.88
C VAL A 344 -2.85 24.98 -18.53
N MET A 345 -3.16 23.82 -19.11
CA MET A 345 -2.43 22.58 -18.84
C MET A 345 -1.91 21.92 -20.12
N LYS A 346 -0.80 21.18 -20.00
CA LYS A 346 -0.26 20.33 -21.08
C LYS A 346 -0.59 18.86 -20.78
N PRO A 347 -1.49 18.21 -21.51
CA PRO A 347 -1.96 16.86 -21.21
C PRO A 347 -0.85 15.82 -21.11
N CYS A 348 0.21 15.89 -21.94
CA CYS A 348 1.34 14.98 -21.86
C CYS A 348 2.00 14.95 -20.46
N LYS A 349 2.10 16.10 -19.80
CA LYS A 349 2.63 16.21 -18.43
C LYS A 349 1.58 15.91 -17.36
N ALA A 350 0.35 16.30 -17.63
CA ALA A 350 -0.77 16.26 -16.69
C ALA A 350 -1.38 14.87 -16.53
N LEU A 351 -1.49 14.13 -17.63
CA LEU A 351 -2.23 12.88 -17.70
C LEU A 351 -1.37 11.71 -18.21
N PHE A 352 -0.05 11.89 -18.28
CA PHE A 352 0.89 10.88 -18.81
C PHE A 352 0.58 10.46 -20.26
N ASP A 353 0.13 11.42 -21.09
CA ASP A 353 -0.07 11.25 -22.54
C ASP A 353 1.24 11.44 -23.33
N ASP A 354 2.38 11.03 -22.74
CA ASP A 354 3.65 10.94 -23.45
C ASP A 354 3.96 9.47 -23.70
N LEU A 355 3.52 8.98 -24.86
CA LEU A 355 3.75 7.60 -25.29
C LEU A 355 5.06 7.48 -26.10
N THR A 356 5.94 8.48 -26.09
CA THR A 356 7.18 8.43 -26.88
C THR A 356 8.13 7.31 -26.48
N ALA A 357 7.99 6.73 -25.28
CA ALA A 357 8.71 5.52 -24.88
C ALA A 357 8.39 4.30 -25.76
N PHE A 358 7.24 4.32 -26.44
CA PHE A 358 6.82 3.31 -27.40
C PHE A 358 7.21 3.64 -28.84
N ASN A 359 7.99 4.72 -29.05
CA ASN A 359 8.53 5.15 -30.35
C ASN A 359 9.68 4.26 -30.85
N VAL A 360 9.37 2.98 -30.93
CA VAL A 360 10.17 1.94 -31.57
C VAL A 360 9.32 1.29 -32.67
N THR A 361 10.01 0.71 -33.65
CA THR A 361 9.32 0.07 -34.78
C THR A 361 8.64 -1.22 -34.32
N LEU A 362 7.57 -1.62 -35.00
CA LEU A 362 6.74 -2.76 -34.58
C LEU A 362 7.45 -4.11 -34.68
N GLU A 363 8.59 -4.20 -35.37
CA GLU A 363 9.44 -5.38 -35.42
C GLU A 363 10.13 -5.66 -34.08
N GLU A 364 10.31 -4.63 -33.24
CA GLU A 364 10.83 -4.79 -31.88
C GLU A 364 9.76 -5.31 -30.90
N TRP A 365 8.50 -5.35 -31.32
CA TRP A 365 7.38 -5.78 -30.49
C TRP A 365 7.25 -7.30 -30.52
N SER A 366 6.91 -7.88 -29.38
CA SER A 366 6.54 -9.29 -29.34
C SER A 366 5.21 -9.50 -30.08
N ARG A 367 5.14 -10.53 -30.90
CA ARG A 367 3.95 -10.88 -31.69
C ARG A 367 3.45 -12.26 -31.31
N THR A 368 2.19 -12.33 -30.87
CA THR A 368 1.54 -13.58 -30.49
C THR A 368 0.21 -13.72 -31.22
N TYR A 369 0.03 -14.81 -31.96
CA TYR A 369 -1.27 -15.17 -32.55
C TYR A 369 -2.03 -16.09 -31.60
N ILE A 370 -3.25 -15.71 -31.22
CA ILE A 370 -4.13 -16.46 -30.34
C ILE A 370 -5.22 -17.06 -31.22
N ALA A 371 -5.05 -18.34 -31.57
CA ALA A 371 -5.91 -19.04 -32.54
C ALA A 371 -7.35 -19.19 -32.05
N GLU A 372 -7.56 -19.32 -30.74
CA GLU A 372 -8.87 -19.50 -30.11
C GLU A 372 -9.77 -18.26 -30.27
N GLU A 373 -9.16 -17.08 -30.22
CA GLU A 373 -9.85 -15.80 -30.33
C GLU A 373 -9.74 -15.20 -31.74
N ASN A 374 -8.94 -15.82 -32.61
CA ASN A 374 -8.57 -15.32 -33.94
C ASN A 374 -8.07 -13.86 -33.87
N ILE A 375 -7.09 -13.61 -33.00
CA ILE A 375 -6.46 -12.29 -32.84
C ILE A 375 -4.95 -12.40 -32.86
N THR A 376 -4.30 -11.36 -33.36
CA THR A 376 -2.86 -11.14 -33.19
C THR A 376 -2.66 -10.01 -32.18
N VAL A 377 -1.83 -10.28 -31.16
CA VAL A 377 -1.42 -9.32 -30.15
C VAL A 377 0.02 -8.91 -30.41
N PHE A 378 0.23 -7.61 -30.57
CA PHE A 378 1.56 -6.98 -30.54
C PHE A 378 1.75 -6.37 -29.16
N GLU A 379 2.80 -6.77 -28.44
CA GLU A 379 3.08 -6.28 -27.09
C GLU A 379 4.52 -5.77 -26.98
N TYR A 380 4.68 -4.59 -26.39
CA TYR A 380 5.98 -4.04 -26.03
C TYR A 380 6.00 -3.61 -24.57
N ARG A 381 7.11 -3.93 -23.90
CA ARG A 381 7.37 -3.59 -22.51
C ARG A 381 8.65 -2.79 -22.45
N THR A 382 8.62 -1.66 -21.76
CA THR A 382 9.79 -0.83 -21.52
C THR A 382 9.79 -0.33 -20.09
N ASN A 383 10.91 0.22 -19.64
CA ASN A 383 11.05 0.81 -18.31
C ASN A 383 11.30 2.31 -18.48
N VAL A 384 10.42 3.12 -17.92
CA VAL A 384 10.51 4.58 -17.96
C VAL A 384 10.85 5.08 -16.56
N THR A 385 11.98 5.78 -16.44
CA THR A 385 12.34 6.45 -15.19
C THR A 385 11.80 7.88 -15.19
N ILE A 386 10.82 8.13 -14.33
CA ILE A 386 10.27 9.47 -14.09
C ILE A 386 11.06 10.11 -12.95
N SER A 387 11.81 11.16 -13.25
CA SER A 387 12.50 11.97 -12.24
C SER A 387 11.53 12.94 -11.57
N LEU A 388 11.31 12.76 -10.27
CA LEU A 388 10.58 13.67 -9.41
C LEU A 388 11.58 14.47 -8.54
N PRO A 389 11.20 15.65 -8.01
CA PRO A 389 12.03 16.41 -7.08
C PRO A 389 12.46 15.64 -5.82
N ILE A 390 11.71 14.59 -5.44
CA ILE A 390 11.98 13.76 -4.26
C ILE A 390 12.67 12.43 -4.59
N GLY A 391 13.03 12.18 -5.85
CA GLY A 391 13.66 10.94 -6.31
C GLY A 391 13.12 10.45 -7.65
N CYS A 392 13.64 9.32 -8.11
CA CYS A 392 13.18 8.71 -9.37
C CYS A 392 12.18 7.58 -9.10
N ILE A 393 11.17 7.46 -9.95
CA ILE A 393 10.25 6.34 -9.99
C ILE A 393 10.45 5.62 -11.33
N THR A 394 10.71 4.32 -11.29
CA THR A 394 10.64 3.49 -12.49
C THR A 394 9.23 2.97 -12.64
N VAL A 395 8.66 3.20 -13.81
CA VAL A 395 7.39 2.65 -14.27
C VAL A 395 7.71 1.66 -15.37
N ASP A 396 7.05 0.52 -15.38
CA ASP A 396 7.22 -0.51 -16.41
C ASP A 396 5.97 -0.52 -17.32
N PRO A 397 5.81 0.48 -18.21
CA PRO A 397 4.64 0.56 -19.07
C PRO A 397 4.59 -0.60 -20.08
N VAL A 398 3.37 -1.04 -20.37
CA VAL A 398 3.06 -2.10 -21.33
C VAL A 398 2.06 -1.54 -22.33
N GLU A 399 2.37 -1.64 -23.62
CA GLU A 399 1.41 -1.33 -24.67
C GLU A 399 1.10 -2.58 -25.49
N ARG A 400 -0.17 -2.75 -25.78
CA ARG A 400 -0.74 -3.87 -26.54
C ARG A 400 -1.58 -3.34 -27.69
N VAL A 401 -1.31 -3.83 -28.90
CA VAL A 401 -2.20 -3.63 -30.05
C VAL A 401 -2.80 -4.98 -30.44
N ILE A 402 -4.12 -5.08 -30.35
CA ILE A 402 -4.91 -6.27 -30.62
C ILE A 402 -5.62 -6.08 -31.96
N VAL A 403 -5.37 -7.02 -32.87
CA VAL A 403 -5.89 -6.97 -34.25
C VAL A 403 -6.57 -8.28 -34.57
N GLU A 404 -7.73 -8.21 -35.23
CA GLU A 404 -8.44 -9.42 -35.68
C GLU A 404 -7.68 -10.12 -36.80
N GLY A 405 -7.67 -11.44 -36.75
CA GLY A 405 -7.02 -12.30 -37.72
C GLY A 405 -5.52 -12.43 -37.51
N THR A 406 -4.88 -13.09 -38.48
CA THR A 406 -3.43 -13.13 -38.58
C THR A 406 -2.94 -11.78 -39.09
N ALA A 407 -2.15 -11.09 -38.28
CA ALA A 407 -1.59 -9.79 -38.62
C ALA A 407 -0.05 -9.82 -38.61
N TYR A 408 0.55 -8.95 -39.39
CA TYR A 408 2.00 -8.73 -39.45
C TYR A 408 2.27 -7.25 -39.40
N ALA A 409 3.42 -6.87 -38.87
CA ALA A 409 3.78 -5.48 -38.70
C ALA A 409 5.14 -5.17 -39.32
N GLU A 410 5.24 -4.00 -39.94
CA GLU A 410 6.46 -3.45 -40.53
C GLU A 410 6.45 -1.93 -40.32
N GLY A 411 7.54 -1.40 -39.76
CA GLY A 411 7.66 -0.01 -39.32
C GLY A 411 6.52 0.40 -38.39
N ASP A 412 5.64 1.25 -38.91
CA ASP A 412 4.47 1.80 -38.20
C ASP A 412 3.14 1.20 -38.64
N THR A 413 3.18 0.17 -39.49
CA THR A 413 1.99 -0.35 -40.15
C THR A 413 1.74 -1.79 -39.73
N ILE A 414 0.51 -2.07 -39.30
CA ILE A 414 0.02 -3.44 -39.08
C ILE A 414 -0.90 -3.79 -40.24
N THR A 415 -0.62 -4.89 -40.92
CA THR A 415 -1.50 -5.45 -41.94
C THR A 415 -2.10 -6.73 -41.40
N SER A 416 -3.41 -6.74 -41.20
CA SER A 416 -4.16 -7.97 -40.98
C SER A 416 -4.68 -8.52 -42.30
N TYR A 417 -4.51 -9.82 -42.44
CA TYR A 417 -5.05 -10.58 -43.54
C TYR A 417 -6.41 -11.11 -43.09
N ALA A 418 -7.46 -10.81 -43.85
CA ALA A 418 -8.74 -11.47 -43.62
C ALA A 418 -8.50 -12.97 -43.58
N VAL A 419 -8.94 -13.61 -42.50
CA VAL A 419 -8.88 -15.05 -42.45
C VAL A 419 -9.87 -15.56 -43.49
N ILE A 420 -9.34 -16.12 -44.58
CA ILE A 420 -10.14 -16.65 -45.66
C ILE A 420 -10.87 -17.87 -45.10
N LYS A 421 -12.12 -17.69 -44.68
CA LYS A 421 -12.99 -18.80 -44.33
C LYS A 421 -13.32 -19.55 -45.61
N VAL A 422 -12.84 -20.79 -45.71
CA VAL A 422 -13.11 -21.71 -46.79
C VAL A 422 -14.50 -22.33 -46.58
N PRO A 423 -15.38 -22.30 -47.59
CA PRO A 423 -16.63 -23.05 -47.54
C PRO A 423 -16.34 -24.56 -47.59
N VAL A 424 -16.83 -25.27 -46.58
CA VAL A 424 -16.86 -26.73 -46.48
C VAL A 424 -18.30 -27.16 -46.75
N VAL A 425 -18.52 -27.79 -47.90
CA VAL A 425 -19.84 -28.33 -48.27
C VAL A 425 -19.84 -29.82 -47.98
N VAL A 426 -20.72 -30.26 -47.08
CA VAL A 426 -20.89 -31.67 -46.73
C VAL A 426 -22.20 -32.17 -47.31
N GLU A 427 -22.15 -33.28 -48.05
CA GLU A 427 -23.31 -33.99 -48.56
C GLU A 427 -23.45 -35.34 -47.83
N VAL A 428 -24.59 -35.53 -47.17
CA VAL A 428 -24.88 -36.69 -46.31
C VAL A 428 -25.97 -37.54 -46.95
N LEU A 429 -25.66 -38.79 -47.26
CA LEU A 429 -26.58 -39.75 -47.85
C LEU A 429 -26.70 -41.01 -46.98
N ASP A 430 -27.83 -41.69 -47.08
CA ASP A 430 -28.01 -43.02 -46.51
C ASP A 430 -27.21 -44.06 -47.32
N VAL A 431 -26.47 -44.94 -46.64
CA VAL A 431 -25.62 -45.96 -47.28
C VAL A 431 -26.44 -46.98 -48.09
N GLU A 432 -27.64 -47.32 -47.63
CA GLU A 432 -28.51 -48.35 -48.20
C GLU A 432 -29.36 -47.78 -49.34
N THR A 433 -30.07 -46.67 -49.09
CA THR A 433 -31.04 -46.12 -50.05
C THR A 433 -30.42 -45.12 -51.03
N ARG A 434 -29.23 -44.57 -50.70
CA ARG A 434 -28.61 -43.44 -51.40
C ARG A 434 -29.45 -42.16 -51.40
N GLU A 435 -30.49 -42.09 -50.55
CA GLU A 435 -31.32 -40.91 -50.41
C GLU A 435 -30.65 -39.87 -49.51
N PRO A 436 -30.90 -38.56 -49.71
CA PRO A 436 -30.33 -37.52 -48.87
C PRO A 436 -30.87 -37.55 -47.43
N VAL A 437 -29.96 -37.44 -46.46
CA VAL A 437 -30.34 -37.39 -45.04
C VAL A 437 -30.51 -35.95 -44.60
N ALA A 438 -31.76 -35.50 -44.50
CA ALA A 438 -32.11 -34.16 -44.02
C ALA A 438 -32.02 -34.04 -42.50
N SER A 439 -31.73 -32.83 -42.00
CA SER A 439 -31.61 -32.49 -40.59
C SER A 439 -30.63 -33.39 -39.82
N ALA A 440 -29.53 -33.80 -40.45
CA ALA A 440 -28.37 -34.38 -39.79
C ALA A 440 -27.51 -33.25 -39.23
N ASN A 441 -27.05 -33.37 -37.99
CA ASN A 441 -26.20 -32.38 -37.34
C ASN A 441 -24.74 -32.61 -37.72
N VAL A 442 -24.18 -31.67 -38.46
CA VAL A 442 -22.79 -31.70 -38.91
C VAL A 442 -22.00 -30.72 -38.07
N THR A 443 -20.93 -31.21 -37.43
CA THR A 443 -20.09 -30.41 -36.53
C THR A 443 -18.62 -30.53 -36.92
N LEU A 444 -17.92 -29.40 -36.97
CA LEU A 444 -16.48 -29.34 -37.15
C LEU A 444 -15.81 -29.00 -35.83
N TRP A 445 -14.82 -29.80 -35.48
CA TRP A 445 -14.04 -29.69 -34.25
C TRP A 445 -12.59 -29.38 -34.58
N LYS A 446 -11.97 -28.47 -33.82
CA LYS A 446 -10.53 -28.22 -33.85
C LYS A 446 -10.04 -28.20 -32.41
N GLU A 447 -9.05 -29.04 -32.09
CA GLU A 447 -8.45 -29.11 -30.75
C GLU A 447 -9.49 -29.31 -29.63
N GLY A 448 -10.51 -30.12 -29.90
CA GLY A 448 -11.59 -30.44 -28.93
C GLY A 448 -12.68 -29.36 -28.78
N LYS A 449 -12.64 -28.27 -29.56
CA LYS A 449 -13.66 -27.22 -29.56
C LYS A 449 -14.49 -27.23 -30.85
N VAL A 450 -15.79 -26.97 -30.74
CA VAL A 450 -16.68 -26.77 -31.90
C VAL A 450 -16.34 -25.44 -32.56
N VAL A 451 -15.93 -25.47 -33.83
CA VAL A 451 -15.61 -24.28 -34.63
C VAL A 451 -16.75 -23.86 -35.57
N ALA A 452 -17.58 -24.82 -35.98
CA ALA A 452 -18.76 -24.61 -36.82
C ALA A 452 -19.71 -25.80 -36.69
N SER A 453 -21.01 -25.55 -36.77
CA SER A 453 -22.03 -26.60 -36.86
C SER A 453 -23.22 -26.15 -37.71
N GLY A 454 -23.97 -27.11 -38.23
CA GLY A 454 -25.16 -26.85 -39.03
C GLY A 454 -25.96 -28.12 -39.32
N LEU A 455 -27.22 -27.94 -39.68
CA LEU A 455 -28.11 -29.03 -40.07
C LEU A 455 -28.12 -29.18 -41.59
N THR A 456 -28.14 -30.41 -42.08
CA THR A 456 -28.34 -30.67 -43.51
C THR A 456 -29.74 -30.26 -43.96
N ASP A 457 -29.82 -29.70 -45.17
CA ASP A 457 -31.08 -29.32 -45.81
C ASP A 457 -31.86 -30.53 -46.37
N SER A 458 -32.97 -30.28 -47.06
CA SER A 458 -33.78 -31.33 -47.71
C SER A 458 -33.05 -32.08 -48.83
N ARG A 459 -31.88 -31.59 -49.26
CA ARG A 459 -31.00 -32.24 -50.23
C ARG A 459 -29.80 -32.91 -49.55
N GLY A 460 -29.82 -33.05 -48.22
CA GLY A 460 -28.75 -33.66 -47.44
C GLY A 460 -27.47 -32.83 -47.38
N ARG A 461 -27.54 -31.51 -47.65
CA ARG A 461 -26.35 -30.65 -47.74
C ARG A 461 -26.28 -29.61 -46.64
N VAL A 462 -25.07 -29.30 -46.21
CA VAL A 462 -24.77 -28.16 -45.34
C VAL A 462 -23.50 -27.47 -45.84
N GLU A 463 -23.48 -26.13 -45.79
CA GLU A 463 -22.27 -25.32 -46.02
C GLU A 463 -21.84 -24.72 -44.69
N LEU A 464 -20.64 -25.08 -44.24
CA LEU A 464 -19.96 -24.50 -43.09
C LEU A 464 -18.80 -23.64 -43.57
N ARG A 465 -18.42 -22.59 -42.83
CA ARG A 465 -17.29 -21.72 -43.19
C ARG A 465 -16.25 -21.72 -42.08
N VAL A 466 -15.09 -22.29 -42.37
CA VAL A 466 -13.98 -22.45 -41.41
C VAL A 466 -12.65 -22.06 -42.06
N GLU A 467 -11.63 -21.80 -41.25
CA GLU A 467 -10.29 -21.47 -41.72
C GLU A 467 -9.61 -22.69 -42.36
N PRO A 468 -8.55 -22.51 -43.17
CA PRO A 468 -7.73 -23.64 -43.59
C PRO A 468 -7.07 -24.33 -42.38
N GLY A 469 -7.03 -25.65 -42.38
CA GLY A 469 -6.45 -26.45 -41.31
C GLY A 469 -7.10 -27.81 -41.14
N THR A 470 -6.62 -28.56 -40.17
CA THR A 470 -7.13 -29.90 -39.86
C THR A 470 -8.27 -29.83 -38.85
N TYR A 471 -9.35 -30.57 -39.12
CA TYR A 471 -10.56 -30.62 -38.30
C TYR A 471 -11.03 -32.06 -38.14
N VAL A 472 -11.74 -32.34 -37.05
CA VAL A 472 -12.57 -33.54 -36.93
C VAL A 472 -14.00 -33.17 -37.33
N LEU A 473 -14.54 -33.85 -38.33
CA LEU A 473 -15.92 -33.73 -38.78
C LEU A 473 -16.75 -34.82 -38.11
N THR A 474 -17.80 -34.45 -37.39
CA THR A 474 -18.80 -35.39 -36.88
C THR A 474 -20.15 -35.17 -37.55
N VAL A 475 -20.87 -36.26 -37.77
CA VAL A 475 -22.25 -36.24 -38.27
C VAL A 475 -23.14 -37.10 -37.39
N ASP A 476 -24.19 -36.47 -36.85
CA ASP A 476 -25.15 -37.08 -35.94
C ASP A 476 -26.57 -37.00 -36.49
N LYS A 477 -27.25 -38.14 -36.53
CA LYS A 477 -28.67 -38.24 -36.89
C LYS A 477 -29.33 -39.38 -36.11
N GLU A 478 -30.55 -39.15 -35.66
CA GLU A 478 -31.37 -40.19 -35.04
C GLU A 478 -31.54 -41.38 -35.98
N HIS A 479 -31.46 -42.60 -35.44
CA HIS A 479 -31.46 -43.87 -36.19
C HIS A 479 -30.25 -44.11 -37.10
N TYR A 480 -29.21 -43.27 -37.05
CA TYR A 480 -27.92 -43.53 -37.73
C TYR A 480 -26.78 -43.71 -36.74
N ILE A 481 -25.76 -44.46 -37.14
CA ILE A 481 -24.51 -44.61 -36.39
C ILE A 481 -23.76 -43.26 -36.44
N HIS A 482 -23.16 -42.86 -35.32
CA HIS A 482 -22.33 -41.65 -35.25
C HIS A 482 -21.17 -41.77 -36.23
N TYR A 483 -20.98 -40.75 -37.07
CA TYR A 483 -19.88 -40.70 -38.00
C TYR A 483 -18.84 -39.67 -37.54
N GLU A 484 -17.57 -40.04 -37.60
CA GLU A 484 -16.43 -39.19 -37.25
C GLU A 484 -15.29 -39.41 -38.25
N THR A 485 -14.68 -38.33 -38.75
CA THR A 485 -13.50 -38.40 -39.60
C THR A 485 -12.64 -37.15 -39.50
N GLU A 486 -11.34 -37.26 -39.79
CA GLU A 486 -10.43 -36.12 -39.88
C GLU A 486 -10.44 -35.55 -41.31
N ILE A 487 -10.55 -34.23 -41.44
CA ILE A 487 -10.52 -33.52 -42.72
C ILE A 487 -9.46 -32.42 -42.70
N ASN A 488 -8.82 -32.20 -43.84
CA ASN A 488 -7.92 -31.06 -44.03
C ASN A 488 -8.60 -30.04 -44.95
N VAL A 489 -8.87 -28.86 -44.42
CA VAL A 489 -9.53 -27.76 -45.13
C VAL A 489 -8.49 -26.87 -45.80
N GLN A 490 -8.60 -26.68 -47.11
CA GLN A 490 -7.72 -25.83 -47.92
C GLN A 490 -8.53 -24.97 -48.89
N ALA A 491 -8.03 -23.78 -49.22
CA ALA A 491 -8.68 -22.85 -50.15
C ALA A 491 -8.68 -23.38 -51.61
N PRO A 492 -9.64 -22.97 -52.47
CA PRO A 492 -10.69 -21.99 -52.22
C PRO A 492 -12.01 -22.58 -51.68
N LYS A 493 -12.19 -23.92 -51.75
CA LYS A 493 -13.40 -24.63 -51.33
C LYS A 493 -13.08 -26.10 -51.08
N VAL A 494 -13.71 -26.70 -50.07
CA VAL A 494 -13.68 -28.15 -49.83
C VAL A 494 -15.08 -28.72 -50.00
N GLU A 495 -15.21 -29.73 -50.86
CA GLU A 495 -16.45 -30.49 -51.04
C GLU A 495 -16.23 -31.91 -50.51
N ILE A 496 -16.96 -32.27 -49.45
CA ILE A 496 -16.96 -33.63 -48.90
C ILE A 496 -18.15 -34.35 -49.50
N ARG A 497 -17.89 -35.22 -50.49
CA ARG A 497 -18.92 -35.88 -51.30
C ARG A 497 -18.65 -37.36 -51.56
N PRO A 498 -19.68 -38.21 -51.45
CA PRO A 498 -20.74 -38.20 -50.43
C PRO A 498 -20.25 -38.88 -49.14
N LEU A 499 -20.69 -38.36 -48.00
CA LEU A 499 -20.54 -39.01 -46.69
C LEU A 499 -21.74 -39.95 -46.50
N LEU A 500 -21.45 -41.24 -46.39
CA LEU A 500 -22.47 -42.28 -46.26
C LEU A 500 -22.70 -42.60 -44.78
N LEU A 501 -23.94 -42.42 -44.31
CA LEU A 501 -24.34 -42.81 -42.97
C LEU A 501 -24.95 -44.20 -42.96
N GLU A 502 -24.54 -45.01 -41.99
CA GLU A 502 -25.08 -46.34 -41.76
C GLU A 502 -26.29 -46.25 -40.81
N PRO A 503 -27.47 -46.78 -41.19
CA PRO A 503 -28.59 -46.84 -40.28
C PRO A 503 -28.26 -47.77 -39.10
N ARG A 504 -28.70 -47.40 -37.89
CA ARG A 504 -28.59 -48.28 -36.74
C ARG A 504 -29.42 -49.53 -37.00
N PRO A 505 -28.89 -50.73 -36.75
CA PRO A 505 -29.66 -51.95 -36.89
C PRO A 505 -30.93 -51.84 -36.04
N LYS A 506 -32.08 -52.13 -36.66
CA LYS A 506 -33.37 -52.19 -35.95
C LYS A 506 -33.28 -53.30 -34.90
N VAL A 507 -32.99 -52.93 -33.66
CA VAL A 507 -32.82 -53.86 -32.55
C VAL A 507 -34.06 -54.74 -32.36
N GLU A 508 -35.25 -54.26 -32.75
CA GLU A 508 -36.50 -55.04 -32.74
C GLU A 508 -36.47 -56.30 -33.63
N GLU A 509 -35.75 -56.29 -34.77
CA GLU A 509 -35.67 -57.47 -35.64
C GLU A 509 -34.76 -58.56 -35.03
N LEU A 510 -33.70 -58.15 -34.33
CA LEU A 510 -32.81 -59.06 -33.59
C LEU A 510 -33.51 -59.72 -32.40
N TYR A 511 -34.31 -58.96 -31.64
CA TYR A 511 -35.11 -59.54 -30.56
C TYR A 511 -36.14 -60.54 -31.08
N ASN A 512 -36.84 -60.23 -32.18
CA ASN A 512 -37.80 -61.16 -32.79
C ASN A 512 -37.12 -62.44 -33.30
N LEU A 513 -35.94 -62.35 -33.91
CA LEU A 513 -35.20 -63.54 -34.35
C LEU A 513 -34.77 -64.43 -33.18
N ILE A 514 -34.30 -63.83 -32.08
CA ILE A 514 -33.93 -64.55 -30.85
C ILE A 514 -35.15 -65.20 -30.21
N TYR A 515 -36.28 -64.50 -30.11
CA TYR A 515 -37.53 -65.06 -29.57
C TYR A 515 -38.07 -66.23 -30.41
N ILE A 516 -38.03 -66.12 -31.75
CA ILE A 516 -38.42 -67.20 -32.66
C ILE A 516 -37.51 -68.42 -32.49
N ALA A 517 -36.19 -68.22 -32.45
CA ALA A 517 -35.23 -69.29 -32.24
C ALA A 517 -35.44 -70.01 -30.89
N LEU A 518 -35.71 -69.26 -29.82
CA LEU A 518 -36.01 -69.79 -28.49
C LEU A 518 -37.32 -70.61 -28.50
N ALA A 519 -38.37 -70.09 -29.14
CA ALA A 519 -39.66 -70.77 -29.25
C ALA A 519 -39.55 -72.10 -30.02
N VAL A 520 -38.79 -72.12 -31.13
CA VAL A 520 -38.52 -73.35 -31.90
C VAL A 520 -37.75 -74.38 -31.08
N ALA A 521 -36.74 -73.96 -30.32
CA ALA A 521 -35.97 -74.86 -29.46
C ALA A 521 -36.84 -75.50 -28.36
N ILE A 522 -37.72 -74.72 -27.73
CA ILE A 522 -38.66 -75.21 -26.71
C ILE A 522 -39.65 -76.21 -27.33
N LEU A 523 -40.19 -75.91 -28.52
CA LEU A 523 -41.10 -76.80 -29.24
C LEU A 523 -40.42 -78.12 -29.62
N ALA A 524 -39.18 -78.07 -30.13
CA ALA A 524 -38.40 -79.26 -30.46
C ALA A 524 -38.14 -80.13 -29.21
N ALA A 525 -37.81 -79.52 -28.08
CA ALA A 525 -37.63 -80.23 -26.81
C ALA A 525 -38.94 -80.88 -26.33
N ALA A 526 -40.06 -80.15 -26.40
CA ALA A 526 -41.38 -80.67 -26.02
C ALA A 526 -41.82 -81.85 -26.90
N VAL A 527 -41.59 -81.77 -28.22
CA VAL A 527 -41.85 -82.88 -29.17
C VAL A 527 -40.95 -84.07 -28.85
N GLY A 528 -39.66 -83.83 -28.56
CA GLY A 528 -38.73 -84.88 -28.14
C GLY A 528 -39.19 -85.60 -26.86
N VAL A 529 -39.62 -84.85 -25.85
CA VAL A 529 -40.17 -85.41 -24.59
C VAL A 529 -41.46 -86.20 -24.87
N TYR A 530 -42.37 -85.67 -25.67
CA TYR A 530 -43.61 -86.36 -26.04
C TYR A 530 -43.33 -87.67 -26.79
N ALA A 531 -42.41 -87.65 -27.77
CA ALA A 531 -42.00 -88.84 -28.52
C ALA A 531 -41.33 -89.88 -27.61
N ALA A 532 -40.49 -89.46 -26.66
CA ALA A 532 -39.90 -90.35 -25.66
C ALA A 532 -40.94 -90.97 -24.72
N ARG A 533 -41.97 -90.21 -24.35
CA ARG A 533 -43.05 -90.66 -23.47
C ARG A 533 -44.03 -91.62 -24.15
N LYS A 534 -44.16 -91.55 -25.48
CA LYS A 534 -44.97 -92.47 -26.31
C LYS A 534 -44.25 -93.79 -26.62
N ARG A 535 -42.91 -93.83 -26.51
CA ARG A 535 -42.09 -95.03 -26.71
C ARG A 535 -41.89 -95.86 -25.43
N ARG A 536 -42.20 -95.30 -24.27
CA ARG A 536 -42.40 -96.04 -23.01
C ARG A 536 -43.87 -96.38 -22.88
#